data_AF-A0A7W8IQ86-F1
#
_entry.id   AF-A0A7W8IQ86-F1
#
_cell.length_a   1.000
_cell.length_b   1.000
_cell.length_c   1.000
_cell.angle_alpha   90.00
_cell.angle_beta   90.00
_cell.angle_gamma   90.00
#
_symmetry.space_group_name_H-M   'P 1'
#
loop_
_entity.id
_entity.type
_entity.pdbx_description
1 polymer ?
#
loop_
_entity_poly.entity_id
_entity_poly.type
_entity_poly.pdbx_seq_one_letter_code
_entity_poly.pdbx_strand_id
1 'polypeptide(L)'
;MNRNPLIPFVLIMVFGIGLTIAFSFKGLGDAKELADEKKGGTKTEQTAAANPEEFYKQTCIACHGANYEGGVGPSLKGVGQRLSVDQIKDVLQNGRGNMPAGLVPAEKADEMAKWLSELK
;
A
#
# COMPACT_ATOMS: atom_id res chain seq x y z
N MET A 1 41.97 38.33 34.52
CA MET A 1 40.76 38.05 33.72
C MET A 1 41.20 37.30 32.46
N ASN A 2 41.42 35.99 32.55
CA ASN A 2 41.84 35.16 31.40
C ASN A 2 40.65 34.34 30.92
N ARG A 3 39.78 34.95 30.09
CA ARG A 3 38.74 34.19 29.40
C ARG A 3 39.36 33.60 28.15
N ASN A 4 39.65 32.30 28.20
CA ASN A 4 40.23 31.58 27.07
C ASN A 4 39.21 31.60 25.91
N PRO A 5 39.54 32.17 24.74
CA PRO A 5 38.60 32.36 23.64
C PRO A 5 38.04 31.05 23.10
N LEU A 6 38.65 29.90 23.45
CA LEU A 6 38.20 28.56 23.11
C LEU A 6 37.03 28.04 23.97
N ILE A 7 36.80 28.59 25.17
CA ILE A 7 35.71 28.16 26.07
C ILE A 7 34.31 28.25 25.41
N PRO A 8 33.92 29.35 24.73
CA PRO A 8 32.63 29.39 24.05
C PRO A 8 32.51 28.36 22.92
N PHE A 9 33.60 28.06 22.20
CA PHE A 9 33.58 27.05 21.13
C PHE A 9 33.41 25.62 21.66
N VAL A 10 34.08 25.29 22.78
CA VAL A 10 33.93 23.98 23.43
C VAL A 10 32.51 23.82 24.00
N LEU A 11 31.92 24.87 24.57
CA LEU A 11 30.54 24.84 25.06
C LEU A 11 29.52 24.60 23.92
N ILE A 12 29.69 25.25 22.78
CA ILE A 12 28.82 25.04 21.60
C ILE A 12 28.98 23.61 21.06
N MET A 13 30.20 23.09 21.02
CA MET A 13 30.47 21.72 20.56
C MET A 13 29.82 20.67 21.46
N VAL A 14 29.95 20.80 22.78
CA VAL A 14 29.34 19.88 23.75
C VAL A 14 27.81 19.97 23.71
N PHE A 15 27.26 21.18 23.58
CA PHE A 15 25.81 21.38 23.48
C PHE A 15 25.24 20.82 22.17
N GLY A 16 25.96 21.00 21.05
CA GLY A 16 25.58 20.44 19.75
C GLY A 16 25.61 18.92 19.73
N ILE A 17 26.67 18.30 20.25
CA ILE A 17 26.75 16.84 20.36
C ILE A 17 25.66 16.31 21.32
N GLY A 18 25.44 16.98 22.44
CA GLY A 18 24.36 16.64 23.37
C GLY A 18 22.97 16.68 22.74
N LEU A 19 22.68 17.71 21.93
CA LEU A 19 21.43 17.84 21.18
C LEU A 19 21.27 16.71 20.16
N THR A 20 22.32 16.36 19.40
CA THR A 20 22.23 15.27 18.41
C THR A 20 21.98 13.91 19.07
N ILE A 21 22.59 13.65 20.23
CA ILE A 21 22.38 12.41 20.99
C ILE A 21 20.97 12.37 21.58
N ALA A 22 20.50 13.47 22.18
CA ALA A 22 19.14 13.56 22.71
C ALA A 22 18.07 13.37 21.62
N PHE A 23 18.27 13.98 20.45
CA PHE A 23 17.37 13.82 19.29
C PHE A 23 17.41 12.40 18.72
N SER A 24 18.57 11.73 18.80
CA SER A 24 18.71 10.31 18.40
C SER A 24 17.96 9.37 19.36
N PHE A 25 18.05 9.57 20.68
CA PHE A 25 17.28 8.76 21.63
C PHE A 25 15.77 8.97 21.51
N LYS A 26 15.32 10.21 21.28
CA LYS A 26 13.90 10.50 21.01
C LYS A 26 13.45 9.95 19.66
N GLY A 27 14.32 9.98 18.65
CA GLY A 27 14.09 9.34 17.35
C GLY A 27 13.93 7.82 17.43
N LEU A 28 14.66 7.12 18.32
CA LEU A 28 14.46 5.67 18.53
C LEU A 28 13.18 5.34 19.33
N GLY A 29 12.72 6.24 20.21
CA GLY A 29 11.43 6.11 20.89
C GLY A 29 10.26 6.32 19.93
N ASP A 30 10.33 7.38 19.12
CA ASP A 30 9.33 7.70 18.09
C ASP A 30 9.42 6.71 16.89
N ALA A 31 10.54 6.03 16.66
CA ALA A 31 10.64 4.95 15.66
C ALA A 31 9.81 3.71 16.01
N LYS A 32 9.46 3.51 17.28
CA LYS A 32 8.58 2.42 17.71
C LYS A 32 7.10 2.74 17.48
N GLU A 33 6.74 4.03 17.46
CA GLU A 33 5.39 4.53 17.19
C GLU A 33 5.19 4.83 15.68
N LEU A 34 6.24 5.33 15.00
CA LEU A 34 6.29 5.43 13.54
C LEU A 34 6.42 4.07 12.85
N ALA A 35 6.77 3.00 13.55
CA ALA A 35 6.70 1.63 13.03
C ALA A 35 5.26 1.07 13.00
N ASP A 36 4.30 1.73 13.65
CA ASP A 36 2.87 1.43 13.53
C ASP A 36 2.20 2.28 12.43
N GLU A 37 2.63 3.52 12.20
CA GLU A 37 2.06 4.37 11.13
C GLU A 37 2.84 4.39 9.80
N LYS A 38 4.11 3.95 9.77
CA LYS A 38 4.93 3.84 8.54
C LYS A 38 5.47 2.42 8.29
N LYS A 39 4.62 1.41 8.51
CA LYS A 39 4.74 0.09 7.87
C LYS A 39 3.85 -0.06 6.63
N GLY A 40 3.52 1.02 5.93
CA GLY A 40 2.96 0.99 4.57
C GLY A 40 4.02 0.70 3.49
N GLY A 41 4.94 -0.22 3.76
CA GLY A 41 6.09 -0.49 2.90
C GLY A 41 6.75 -1.82 3.26
N THR A 42 6.33 -2.87 2.58
CA THR A 42 7.06 -4.14 2.47
C THR A 42 7.18 -4.92 3.77
N LYS A 43 6.04 -5.33 4.32
CA LYS A 43 5.91 -6.70 4.82
C LYS A 43 4.60 -7.27 4.30
N THR A 44 4.74 -8.45 3.71
CA THR A 44 3.73 -9.42 3.33
C THR A 44 2.62 -9.53 4.39
N GLU A 45 1.70 -8.59 4.40
CA GLU A 45 0.29 -8.85 4.68
C GLU A 45 -0.39 -9.06 3.33
N GLN A 46 0.03 -10.14 2.67
CA GLN A 46 -0.94 -11.08 2.13
C GLN A 46 -1.65 -11.78 3.30
N THR A 47 -2.09 -11.02 4.31
CA THR A 47 -3.25 -11.43 5.09
C THR A 47 -4.33 -11.35 4.05
N ALA A 48 -4.68 -12.53 3.51
CA ALA A 48 -5.75 -12.71 2.55
C ALA A 48 -6.80 -11.63 2.80
N ALA A 49 -6.92 -10.66 1.90
CA ALA A 49 -8.08 -9.78 1.91
C ALA A 49 -9.25 -10.75 1.93
N ALA A 50 -9.85 -10.92 3.11
CA ALA A 50 -10.85 -11.95 3.34
C ALA A 50 -12.12 -11.62 2.56
N ASN A 51 -12.18 -10.40 2.02
CA ASN A 51 -13.25 -9.87 1.24
C ASN A 51 -12.75 -9.43 -0.17
N PRO A 52 -13.40 -9.91 -1.24
CA PRO A 52 -13.18 -9.44 -2.61
C PRO A 52 -13.21 -7.93 -2.80
N GLU A 53 -14.08 -7.25 -2.06
CA GLU A 53 -14.29 -5.81 -2.20
C GLU A 53 -13.09 -5.01 -1.68
N GLU A 54 -12.44 -5.48 -0.62
CA GLU A 54 -11.24 -4.84 -0.08
C GLU A 54 -10.07 -4.99 -1.04
N PHE A 55 -9.90 -6.20 -1.60
CA PHE A 55 -8.91 -6.44 -2.64
C PHE A 55 -9.14 -5.54 -3.86
N TYR A 56 -10.40 -5.37 -4.27
CA TYR A 56 -10.77 -4.45 -5.34
C TYR A 56 -10.35 -3.00 -5.03
N LYS A 57 -10.61 -2.52 -3.81
CA LYS A 57 -10.24 -1.16 -3.37
C LYS A 57 -8.73 -0.96 -3.31
N GLN A 58 -7.95 -2.00 -3.05
CA GLN A 58 -6.49 -1.91 -2.98
C GLN A 58 -5.83 -1.97 -4.36
N THR A 59 -6.35 -2.83 -5.26
CA THR A 59 -5.62 -3.20 -6.49
C THR A 59 -6.33 -2.73 -7.77
N CYS A 60 -7.67 -2.73 -7.80
CA CYS A 60 -8.44 -2.62 -9.04
C CYS A 60 -9.06 -1.22 -9.24
N ILE A 61 -9.33 -0.50 -8.14
CA ILE A 61 -10.00 0.81 -8.13
C ILE A 61 -9.31 1.85 -9.01
N ALA A 62 -7.97 1.80 -9.09
CA ALA A 62 -7.16 2.76 -9.83
C ALA A 62 -7.50 2.78 -11.32
N CYS A 63 -7.95 1.66 -11.87
CA CYS A 63 -8.31 1.55 -13.28
C CYS A 63 -9.83 1.47 -13.50
N HIS A 64 -10.55 0.78 -12.61
CA HIS A 64 -11.98 0.47 -12.80
C HIS A 64 -12.94 1.35 -11.99
N GLY A 65 -12.43 2.31 -11.22
CA GLY A 65 -13.23 3.31 -10.49
C GLY A 65 -13.77 2.81 -9.16
N ALA A 66 -14.12 3.74 -8.26
CA ALA A 66 -14.61 3.42 -6.91
C ALA A 66 -15.96 2.71 -6.89
N ASN A 67 -16.78 2.96 -7.90
CA ASN A 67 -18.13 2.43 -8.07
C ASN A 67 -18.22 1.48 -9.27
N TYR A 68 -17.10 0.90 -9.72
CA TYR A 68 -17.05 -0.01 -10.89
C TYR A 68 -17.46 0.65 -12.22
N GLU A 69 -17.52 1.99 -12.25
CA GLU A 69 -17.93 2.79 -13.40
C GLU A 69 -16.91 2.78 -14.54
N GLY A 70 -15.69 2.31 -14.27
CA GLY A 70 -14.58 2.35 -15.21
C GLY A 70 -13.84 3.68 -15.19
N GLY A 71 -12.85 3.80 -16.06
CA GLY A 71 -12.01 4.97 -16.21
C GLY A 71 -10.90 4.65 -17.20
N VAL A 72 -9.78 4.15 -16.69
CA VAL A 72 -8.68 3.60 -17.51
C VAL A 72 -9.10 2.22 -18.06
N GLY A 73 -9.70 1.40 -17.20
CA GLY A 73 -10.32 0.14 -17.55
C GLY A 73 -11.83 0.30 -17.82
N PRO A 74 -12.46 -0.67 -18.50
CA PRO A 74 -13.89 -0.67 -18.73
C PRO A 74 -14.70 -0.78 -17.43
N SER A 75 -15.98 -0.41 -17.47
CA SER A 75 -16.88 -0.62 -16.34
C SER A 75 -17.02 -2.12 -16.01
N LEU A 76 -17.01 -2.44 -14.71
CA LEU A 76 -17.25 -3.78 -14.21
C LEU A 76 -18.71 -4.00 -13.79
N LYS A 77 -19.56 -2.96 -13.85
CA LYS A 77 -21.00 -3.12 -13.63
C LYS A 77 -21.59 -4.08 -14.66
N GLY A 78 -22.33 -5.08 -14.19
CA GLY A 78 -22.93 -6.11 -15.01
C GLY A 78 -21.91 -6.98 -15.77
N VAL A 79 -20.66 -7.08 -15.31
CA VAL A 79 -19.63 -7.88 -16.00
C VAL A 79 -20.02 -9.36 -16.08
N GLY A 80 -20.71 -9.88 -15.06
CA GLY A 80 -21.25 -11.26 -15.07
C GLY A 80 -22.34 -11.52 -16.11
N GLN A 81 -22.95 -10.47 -16.69
CA GLN A 81 -23.88 -10.62 -17.82
C GLN A 81 -23.14 -10.72 -19.17
N ARG A 82 -21.89 -10.23 -19.23
CA ARG A 82 -21.06 -10.18 -20.44
C ARG A 82 -20.03 -11.30 -20.50
N LEU A 83 -19.53 -11.74 -19.35
CA LEU A 83 -18.49 -12.74 -19.20
C LEU A 83 -18.91 -13.79 -18.19
N SER A 84 -18.59 -15.05 -18.47
CA SER A 84 -18.72 -16.12 -17.47
C SER A 84 -17.66 -16.00 -16.38
N VAL A 85 -17.88 -16.67 -15.25
CA VAL A 85 -16.92 -16.72 -14.13
C VAL A 85 -15.54 -17.19 -14.61
N ASP A 86 -15.48 -18.22 -15.45
CA ASP A 86 -14.22 -18.74 -16.00
C ASP A 86 -13.49 -17.72 -16.88
N GLN A 87 -14.23 -16.94 -17.68
CA GLN A 87 -13.66 -15.88 -18.50
C GLN A 87 -13.15 -14.71 -17.66
N ILE A 88 -13.84 -14.38 -16.56
CA ILE A 88 -13.38 -13.36 -15.62
C ILE A 88 -12.09 -13.84 -14.94
N LYS A 89 -12.04 -15.09 -14.50
CA LYS A 89 -10.83 -15.70 -13.92
C LYS A 89 -9.65 -15.64 -14.88
N ASP A 90 -9.87 -16.01 -16.15
CA ASP A 90 -8.85 -15.96 -17.19
C ASP A 90 -8.30 -14.54 -17.37
N VAL A 91 -9.17 -13.53 -17.43
CA VAL A 91 -8.76 -12.13 -17.51
C VAL A 91 -8.00 -11.66 -16.25
N LEU A 92 -8.37 -12.13 -15.05
CA LEU A 92 -7.64 -11.79 -13.82
C LEU A 92 -6.23 -12.40 -13.79
N GLN A 93 -6.06 -13.60 -14.34
CA GLN A 93 -4.78 -14.31 -14.35
C GLN A 93 -3.88 -13.87 -15.50
N ASN A 94 -4.42 -13.82 -16.72
CA ASN A 94 -3.68 -13.57 -17.96
C ASN A 94 -3.72 -12.12 -18.41
N GLY A 95 -4.55 -11.29 -17.78
CA GLY A 95 -4.78 -9.91 -18.22
C GLY A 95 -5.61 -9.86 -19.51
N ARG A 96 -5.93 -8.64 -19.96
CA ARG A 96 -6.63 -8.42 -21.23
C ARG A 96 -6.37 -7.03 -21.79
N GLY A 97 -5.78 -6.97 -22.98
CA GLY A 97 -5.41 -5.70 -23.62
C GLY A 97 -4.41 -4.93 -22.77
N ASN A 98 -4.85 -3.80 -22.20
CA ASN A 98 -4.03 -2.97 -21.32
C ASN A 98 -4.07 -3.41 -19.84
N MET A 99 -4.94 -4.36 -19.47
CA MET A 99 -4.97 -4.89 -18.11
C MET A 99 -3.83 -5.91 -17.93
N PRO A 100 -2.89 -5.67 -17.00
CA PRO A 100 -1.76 -6.58 -16.79
C PRO A 100 -2.19 -7.91 -16.17
N ALA A 101 -1.41 -8.95 -16.45
CA ALA A 101 -1.57 -10.29 -15.89
C ALA A 101 -1.08 -10.37 -14.42
N GLY A 102 -1.55 -11.37 -13.69
CA GLY A 102 -1.02 -11.71 -12.36
C GLY A 102 -1.35 -10.72 -11.24
N LEU A 103 -2.36 -9.86 -11.42
CA LEU A 103 -2.83 -8.95 -10.37
C LEU A 103 -3.50 -9.68 -9.21
N VAL A 104 -4.12 -10.83 -9.47
CA VAL A 104 -4.78 -11.67 -8.46
C VAL A 104 -4.05 -13.01 -8.37
N PRO A 105 -3.66 -13.45 -7.16
CA PRO A 105 -3.14 -14.81 -6.95
C PRO A 105 -4.13 -15.87 -7.43
N ALA A 106 -3.65 -16.98 -7.98
CA ALA A 106 -4.50 -18.01 -8.57
C ALA A 106 -5.52 -18.58 -7.56
N GLU A 107 -5.13 -18.65 -6.29
CA GLU A 107 -5.92 -19.14 -5.16
C GLU A 107 -7.09 -18.22 -4.82
N LYS A 108 -7.00 -16.93 -5.18
CA LYS A 108 -8.02 -15.90 -4.94
C LYS A 108 -8.80 -15.52 -6.20
N ALA A 109 -8.34 -15.96 -7.36
CA ALA A 109 -8.96 -15.63 -8.64
C ALA A 109 -10.39 -16.19 -8.77
N ASP A 110 -10.67 -17.39 -8.24
CA ASP A 110 -12.01 -17.98 -8.26
C ASP A 110 -13.02 -17.18 -7.43
N GLU A 111 -12.63 -16.81 -6.22
CA GLU A 111 -13.43 -16.00 -5.31
C GLU A 111 -13.71 -14.60 -5.92
N MET A 112 -12.69 -13.98 -6.53
CA MET A 112 -12.84 -12.68 -7.19
C MET A 112 -13.74 -12.77 -8.41
N ALA A 113 -13.54 -13.79 -9.24
CA ALA A 113 -14.34 -13.95 -10.44
C ALA A 113 -15.82 -14.14 -10.12
N LYS A 114 -16.12 -14.94 -9.08
CA LYS A 114 -17.49 -15.13 -8.61
C LYS A 114 -18.09 -13.82 -8.11
N TRP A 115 -17.38 -13.09 -7.24
CA TRP A 115 -17.86 -11.81 -6.72
C TRP A 115 -18.09 -10.77 -7.83
N LEU A 116 -17.16 -10.65 -8.78
CA LEU A 116 -17.29 -9.77 -9.94
C LEU A 116 -18.51 -10.16 -10.81
N SER A 117 -18.80 -11.45 -10.94
CA SER A 117 -19.97 -11.91 -11.72
C SER A 117 -21.31 -11.50 -11.09
N GLU A 118 -21.33 -11.27 -9.77
CA GLU A 118 -22.53 -10.85 -9.04
C GLU A 118 -22.74 -9.32 -9.04
N LEU A 119 -21.74 -8.54 -9.49
CA LEU A 119 -21.85 -7.09 -9.63
C LEU A 119 -22.85 -6.72 -10.72
N LYS A 120 -23.89 -5.99 -10.33
CA LYS A 120 -24.95 -5.49 -11.22
C LYS A 120 -24.62 -4.14 -11.84
#